data_AF-A0A952CBZ8-F1
#
_entry.id   AF-A0A952CBZ8-F1
#
_cell.length_a   1.000
_cell.length_b   1.000
_cell.length_c   1.000
_cell.angle_alpha   90.00
_cell.angle_beta   90.00
_cell.angle_gamma   90.00
#
_symmetry.space_group_name_H-M   'P 1'
#
loop_
_entity.id
_entity.type
_entity.pdbx_description
1 polymer ?
#
loop_
_entity_poly.entity_id
_entity_poly.type
_entity_poly.pdbx_seq_one_letter_code
_entity_poly.pdbx_strand_id
1 'polypeptide(L)' 'MARTISGETFTLGQTYDSVGRLEKTVYPTGFQTKNVYNAFGYLKANQKANQKTSGLDS' A
#
# COMPACT_ATOMS: atom_id res chain seq x y z
N MET A 1 0.64 -10.47 6.10
CA MET A 1 -0.01 -10.99 7.33
C MET A 1 -1.52 -10.97 7.11
N ALA A 2 -2.19 -12.08 7.38
CA ALA A 2 -3.65 -12.19 7.27
C ALA A 2 -4.25 -12.27 8.68
N ARG A 3 -5.28 -11.46 8.93
CA ARG A 3 -6.04 -11.46 10.18
C ARG A 3 -7.49 -11.82 9.85
N THR A 4 -8.07 -12.78 10.56
CA THR A 4 -9.49 -13.07 10.41
C THR A 4 -10.25 -12.36 11.54
N ILE A 5 -11.20 -11.51 11.19
CA ILE A 5 -12.07 -10.81 12.14
C ILE A 5 -13.51 -11.15 11.71
N SER A 6 -14.29 -11.76 12.60
CA SER A 6 -15.69 -12.13 12.35
C SER A 6 -15.94 -12.98 11.08
N GLY A 7 -14.97 -13.83 10.71
CA GLY A 7 -15.06 -14.70 9.52
C GLY A 7 -14.57 -14.07 8.22
N GLU A 8 -14.24 -12.79 8.22
CA GLU A 8 -13.68 -12.08 7.07
C GLU A 8 -12.14 -12.04 7.19
N THR A 9 -11.44 -12.34 6.08
CA THR A 9 -9.97 -12.38 6.06
C THR A 9 -9.39 -11.06 5.58
N PHE A 10 -8.71 -10.37 6.48
CA PHE A 10 -8.03 -9.10 6.29
C PHE A 10 -6.56 -9.35 5.98
N THR A 11 -6.20 -9.32 4.69
CA THR A 11 -4.81 -9.43 4.26
C THR A 11 -4.21 -8.04 4.07
N LEU A 12 -3.16 -7.74 4.83
CA LEU A 12 -2.33 -6.55 4.59
C LEU A 12 -1.20 -6.89 3.61
N GLY A 13 -1.16 -6.19 2.49
CA GLY A 13 -0.04 -6.22 1.54
C GLY A 13 0.95 -5.10 1.84
N GLN A 14 2.24 -5.41 1.86
CA GLN A 14 3.31 -4.41 1.99
C GLN A 14 4.30 -4.60 0.85
N THR A 15 4.69 -3.52 0.20
CA THR A 15 5.79 -3.53 -0.78
C THR A 15 6.91 -2.64 -0.28
N TYR A 16 8.14 -3.03 -0.63
CA TYR A 16 9.36 -2.34 -0.22
C TYR A 16 10.08 -1.81 -1.44
N ASP A 17 10.78 -0.68 -1.27
CA ASP A 17 11.68 -0.17 -2.29
C ASP A 17 12.94 -1.04 -2.41
N SER A 18 13.81 -0.71 -3.38
CA SER A 18 15.04 -1.46 -3.65
C SER A 18 16.05 -1.47 -2.49
N VAL A 19 15.87 -0.62 -1.48
CA VAL A 19 16.73 -0.55 -0.29
C VAL A 19 16.02 -1.06 0.97
N GLY A 20 14.86 -1.71 0.82
CA GLY A 20 14.15 -2.40 1.90
C GLY A 20 13.25 -1.50 2.78
N ARG A 21 12.92 -0.28 2.34
CA ARG A 21 12.01 0.62 3.06
C ARG A 21 10.57 0.41 2.62
N LEU A 22 9.62 0.58 3.54
CA LEU A 22 8.19 0.39 3.27
C LEU A 22 7.68 1.44 2.27
N GLU A 23 7.44 1.02 1.03
CA GLU A 23 6.96 1.90 -0.04
C GLU A 23 5.43 1.99 -0.06
N LYS A 24 4.73 0.86 0.11
CA LYS A 24 3.27 0.81 -0.07
C LYS A 24 2.63 -0.14 0.92
N THR A 25 1.45 0.25 1.40
CA THR A 25 0.58 -0.61 2.18
C THR A 25 -0.79 -0.72 1.50
N VAL A 26 -1.25 -1.95 1.30
CA VAL A 26 -2.55 -2.28 0.70
C VAL A 26 -3.41 -2.89 1.79
N TYR A 27 -4.51 -2.22 2.09
CA TYR A 27 -5.51 -2.68 3.03
C TYR A 27 -6.54 -3.56 2.31
N PRO A 28 -7.09 -4.56 3.01
CA PRO A 28 -8.09 -5.49 2.46
C PRO A 28 -9.38 -4.78 2.02
N THR A 29 -9.68 -3.61 2.58
CA THR A 29 -10.79 -2.75 2.14
C THR A 29 -10.56 -2.09 0.77
N GLY A 30 -9.41 -2.35 0.13
CA GLY A 30 -8.99 -1.69 -1.10
C GLY A 30 -8.34 -0.32 -0.87
N PHE A 31 -8.35 0.21 0.36
CA PHE A 31 -7.58 1.42 0.66
C PHE A 31 -6.08 1.16 0.54
N GLN A 32 -5.32 2.13 0.05
CA GLN A 32 -3.88 1.98 -0.13
C GLN A 32 -3.16 3.27 0.27
N THR A 33 -1.99 3.13 0.88
CA THR A 33 -1.09 4.23 1.21
C THR A 33 0.26 4.03 0.55
N LYS A 34 0.91 5.12 0.15
CA LYS A 34 2.26 5.11 -0.41
C LYS A 34 3.14 6.11 0.34
N ASN A 35 4.31 5.64 0.77
CA ASN A 35 5.36 6.45 1.35
C ASN A 35 6.32 6.87 0.23
N VAL A 36 6.63 8.16 0.16
CA VAL A 36 7.62 8.71 -0.77
C VAL A 36 8.82 9.15 0.05
N TYR A 37 9.97 8.57 -0.21
CA TYR A 37 11.22 8.95 0.42
C TYR A 37 12.04 9.87 -0.49
N ASN A 38 12.78 10.81 0.10
CA ASN A 38 13.79 11.57 -0.64
C ASN A 38 15.09 10.75 -0.80
N ALA A 39 16.03 11.31 -1.56
CA ALA A 39 17.33 10.68 -1.82
C ALA A 39 18.16 10.44 -0.54
N PHE A 40 17.89 11.17 0.54
CA PHE A 40 18.63 11.09 1.80
C PHE A 40 18.08 10.05 2.78
N GLY A 41 16.97 9.37 2.45
CA GLY A 41 16.39 8.41 3.39
C GLY A 41 15.06 8.83 3.98
N TYR A 42 14.77 10.13 4.01
CA TYR A 42 13.70 10.70 4.83
C TYR A 42 12.34 10.63 4.13
N LEU A 43 11.30 10.41 4.92
CA LEU A 43 9.93 10.43 4.45
C LEU A 43 9.58 11.85 3.98
N LYS A 44 9.34 12.00 2.69
CA LYS A 44 8.98 13.26 2.04
C LYS A 44 7.47 13.47 2.01
N ALA A 45 6.70 12.41 1.76
CA ALA A 45 5.24 12.50 1.70
C ALA A 45 4.58 11.14 1.96
N ASN A 46 3.39 11.19 2.58
CA ASN A 46 2.45 10.08 2.63
C ASN A 46 1.28 10.40 1.72
N GLN A 47 1.06 9.55 0.72
CA GLN A 47 0.03 9.73 -0.28
C GLN A 47 -1.03 8.65 -0.11
N LYS A 48 -2.31 9.00 -0.31
CA LYS A 48 -3.30 7.99 -0.67
C LYS A 48 -2.88 7.42 -2.01
N ALA A 49 -2.58 6.14 -2.06
CA ALA A 49 -2.35 5.48 -3.34
C ALA A 49 -3.74 5.30 -3.95
N ASN A 50 -4.16 6.29 -4.76
CA ASN A 50 -5.39 6.17 -5.52
C ASN A 50 -5.31 4.86 -6.30
N GLN A 51 -6.31 4.00 -6.10
CA GLN A 51 -6.47 2.83 -6.95
C GLN A 51 -6.46 3.35 -8.38
N LYS A 52 -5.46 2.97 -9.18
CA LYS A 52 -5.66 3.03 -10.62
C LYS A 52 -6.83 2.09 -10.88
N THR A 53 -8.01 2.66 -11.14
CA THR A 53 -9.09 1.98 -11.85
C THR A 53 -8.57 1.70 -13.26
N SER A 54 -7.76 0.66 -13.38
CA SER A 54 -7.38 0.08 -14.66
C SER A 54 -8.40 -1.01 -14.96
N GLY A 55 -9.35 -0.73 -15.84
CA GLY A 55 -10.19 -1.75 -16.47
C GLY A 55 -11.71 -1.54 -16.36
N LEU A 56 -12.22 -0.41 -16.82
CA LEU A 56 -13.57 -0.33 -17.42
C LEU A 56 -13.40 0.26 -18.82
N ASP A 57 -12.99 -0.60 -19.76
CA ASP A 57 -12.86 -0.42 -21.20
C ASP A 57 -12.36 -1.80 -21.70
N SER A 58 -13.07 -2.62 -22.47
CA SER A 58 -14.40 -2.63 -23.09
C SER A 58 -14.89 -4.08 -23.18
#